data_AF-A0A6J6QH71-F1
#
_entry.id   AF-A0A6J6QH71-F1
#
_cell.length_a   1.000
_cell.length_b   1.000
_cell.length_c   1.000
_cell.angle_alpha   90.00
_cell.angle_beta   90.00
_cell.angle_gamma   90.00
#
_symmetry.space_group_name_H-M   'P 1'
#
loop_
_entity.id
_entity.type
_entity.pdbx_description
1 polymer ?
#
loop_
_entity_poly.entity_id
_entity_poly.type
_entity_poly.pdbx_seq_one_letter_code
_entity_poly.pdbx_strand_id
1 'polypeptide(L)' 'MSNFNEIVSQLETISEQLADEALKALKEAHGAGATKRPESERQITQARRAIEKAIGVLSRLD' A
#
# COMPACT_ATOMS: atom_id res chain seq x y z
N MET A 1 -7.23 18.90 -15.63
CA MET A 1 -6.70 18.37 -14.36
C MET A 1 -5.20 18.50 -14.43
N SER A 2 -4.55 18.95 -13.36
CA SER A 2 -3.09 19.00 -13.25
C SER A 2 -2.53 17.57 -13.32
N ASN A 3 -1.36 17.40 -13.94
CA ASN A 3 -0.68 16.10 -14.07
C ASN A 3 -0.50 15.40 -12.69
N PHE A 4 -0.36 16.18 -11.61
CA PHE A 4 -0.23 15.64 -10.25
C PHE A 4 -1.52 15.00 -9.72
N ASN A 5 -2.70 15.52 -10.07
CA ASN A 5 -3.98 14.91 -9.67
C ASN A 5 -4.15 13.51 -10.28
N GLU A 6 -3.76 13.33 -11.54
CA GLU A 6 -3.80 12.02 -12.20
C GLU A 6 -2.82 11.04 -11.55
N ILE A 7 -1.60 11.50 -11.22
CA ILE A 7 -0.61 10.69 -10.49
C ILE A 7 -1.12 10.33 -9.10
N VAL A 8 -1.74 11.26 -8.36
CA VAL A 8 -2.33 11.00 -7.04
C VAL A 8 -3.39 9.90 -7.14
N SER A 9 -4.32 10.00 -8.10
CA SER A 9 -5.37 8.99 -8.28
C SER A 9 -4.80 7.60 -8.60
N GLN A 10 -3.75 7.53 -9.43
CA GLN A 10 -3.05 6.27 -9.69
C GLN A 10 -2.38 5.71 -8.43
N LEU A 11 -1.71 6.55 -7.65
CA LEU A 11 -1.07 6.15 -6.40
C LEU A 11 -2.09 5.68 -5.35
N GLU A 12 -3.26 6.31 -5.27
CA GLU A 12 -4.36 5.87 -4.39
C GLU A 12 -4.82 4.46 -4.76
N THR A 13 -5.01 4.20 -6.06
CA THR A 13 -5.38 2.88 -6.57
C THR A 13 -4.33 1.83 -6.20
N ILE A 14 -3.04 2.14 -6.38
CA ILE A 14 -1.94 1.23 -6.01
C ILE A 14 -1.89 1.02 -4.48
N SER A 15 -2.14 2.05 -3.69
CA SER A 15 -2.17 1.96 -2.23
C SER A 15 -3.24 0.97 -1.75
N GLU A 16 -4.43 1.01 -2.36
CA GLU A 16 -5.52 0.06 -2.10
C GLU A 16 -5.13 -1.37 -2.49
N GLN A 17 -4.56 -1.56 -3.68
CA GLN A 17 -4.07 -2.88 -4.12
C GLN A 17 -3.03 -3.46 -3.16
N LEU A 18 -2.10 -2.65 -2.65
CA LEU A 18 -1.14 -3.09 -1.65
C LEU A 18 -1.81 -3.44 -0.31
N ALA A 19 -2.91 -2.77 0.06
CA ALA A 19 -3.67 -3.13 1.25
C ALA A 19 -4.30 -4.53 1.11
N ASP A 20 -4.86 -4.83 -0.05
CA ASP A 20 -5.44 -6.14 -0.36
C ASP A 20 -4.39 -7.26 -0.37
N GLU A 21 -3.22 -7.01 -0.98
CA GLU A 21 -2.12 -7.98 -0.99
C GLU A 21 -1.52 -8.19 0.41
N ALA A 22 -1.44 -7.14 1.25
CA ALA A 22 -1.05 -7.30 2.65
C ALA A 22 -2.04 -8.19 3.41
N LEU A 23 -3.34 -7.97 3.22
CA LEU A 23 -4.38 -8.78 3.86
C LEU A 23 -4.32 -10.24 3.39
N LYS A 24 -4.10 -10.47 2.09
CA LYS A 24 -3.91 -11.81 1.53
C LYS A 24 -2.70 -12.51 2.14
N ALA A 25 -1.56 -11.83 2.24
CA ALA A 25 -0.36 -12.36 2.88
C ALA A 25 -0.59 -12.72 4.36
N LEU A 26 -1.38 -11.93 5.10
CA LEU A 26 -1.79 -12.29 6.47
C LEU A 26 -2.65 -13.57 6.50
N LYS A 27 -3.65 -13.66 5.62
CA LYS A 27 -4.57 -14.81 5.55
C LYS A 27 -3.83 -16.10 5.21
N GLU A 28 -2.91 -16.05 4.25
CA GLU A 28 -2.08 -17.19 3.85
C GLU A 28 -1.16 -17.63 4.99
N ALA A 29 -0.49 -16.69 5.65
CA ALA A 29 0.36 -17.01 6.80
C ALA A 29 -0.46 -17.63 7.96
N HIS A 30 -1.65 -17.08 8.25
CA HIS A 30 -2.53 -17.64 9.28
C HIS A 30 -3.00 -19.05 8.92
N GLY A 31 -3.39 -19.29 7.66
CA GLY A 31 -3.77 -20.61 7.16
C GLY A 31 -2.64 -21.64 7.25
N ALA A 32 -1.38 -21.20 7.15
CA ALA A 32 -0.19 -22.02 7.35
C ALA A 32 0.19 -22.21 8.84
N GLY A 33 -0.61 -21.72 9.79
CA GLY A 33 -0.35 -21.83 11.22
C GLY A 33 0.71 -20.86 11.74
N ALA A 34 1.06 -19.82 10.98
CA ALA A 34 2.02 -18.83 11.44
C ALA A 34 1.47 -18.03 12.63
N THR A 35 2.30 -17.93 13.68
CA THR A 35 1.98 -17.15 14.89
C THR A 35 2.58 -15.75 14.86
N LYS A 36 3.36 -15.43 13.83
CA LYS A 36 4.02 -14.14 13.64
C LYS A 36 3.59 -13.53 12.31
N ARG A 37 3.53 -12.21 12.29
CA ARG A 37 3.41 -11.41 11.06
C ARG A 37 4.50 -11.81 10.05
N PRO A 38 4.15 -12.21 8.81
CA PRO A 38 5.13 -12.59 7.80
C PRO A 38 5.93 -11.38 7.32
N GLU A 39 7.16 -11.62 6.84
CA GLU A 39 8.04 -10.56 6.35
C GLU A 39 7.50 -9.91 5.06
N SER A 40 6.93 -10.71 4.15
CA SER A 40 6.28 -10.22 2.92
C SER A 40 5.24 -9.15 3.22
N GLU A 41 4.36 -9.39 4.19
CA GLU A 41 3.34 -8.43 4.56
C GLU A 41 3.91 -7.18 5.24
N ARG A 42 4.98 -7.31 6.05
CA ARG A 42 5.70 -6.14 6.57
C ARG A 42 6.21 -5.25 5.44
N GLN A 43 6.82 -5.86 4.41
CA GLN A 43 7.35 -5.15 3.26
C GLN A 43 6.24 -4.49 2.43
N ILE A 44 5.12 -5.19 2.19
CA ILE A 44 3.96 -4.63 1.48
C ILE A 44 3.39 -3.42 2.23
N THR A 45 3.18 -3.53 3.55
CA THR A 45 2.73 -2.40 4.37
C THR A 45 3.72 -1.22 4.33
N GLN A 46 5.03 -1.49 4.33
CA GLN A 46 6.05 -0.45 4.22
C GLN A 46 5.97 0.27 2.87
N ALA A 47 5.83 -0.47 1.77
CA ALA A 47 5.65 0.10 0.42
C ALA A 47 4.39 0.97 0.35
N ARG A 48 3.26 0.49 0.90
CA ARG A 48 2.01 1.24 0.96
C ARG A 48 2.18 2.57 1.70
N ARG A 49 2.83 2.58 2.87
CA ARG A 49 3.11 3.82 3.62
C ARG A 49 3.97 4.81 2.84
N ALA A 50 4.92 4.32 2.04
CA ALA A 50 5.72 5.18 1.17
C ALA A 50 4.87 5.84 0.08
N ILE A 51 3.90 5.12 -0.48
CA ILE A 51 2.92 5.64 -1.44
C ILE A 51 1.98 6.66 -0.80
N GLU A 52 1.42 6.36 0.38
CA GLU A 52 0.57 7.31 1.13
C GLU A 52 1.32 8.62 1.43
N LYS A 53 2.61 8.53 1.75
CA LYS A 53 3.46 9.72 1.92
C LYS A 53 3.65 10.48 0.61
N ALA A 54 3.83 9.79 -0.52
CA ALA A 54 3.96 10.41 -1.83
C ALA A 54 2.68 11.14 -2.22
N ILE A 55 1.51 10.52 -2.06
CA ILE A 55 0.19 11.15 -2.25
C ILE A 55 0.12 12.45 -1.46
N GLY A 56 0.37 12.39 -0.14
CA GLY A 56 0.28 13.58 0.71
C GLY A 56 1.27 14.71 0.33
N VAL A 57 2.41 14.39 -0.29
CA VAL A 57 3.34 15.40 -0.83
C VAL A 57 2.80 15.99 -2.14
N LEU A 58 2.34 15.16 -3.06
CA LEU A 58 1.88 15.56 -4.39
C LEU A 58 0.57 16.35 -4.33
N SER A 59 -0.36 15.99 -3.44
CA SER A 59 -1.62 16.73 -3.23
C SER A 59 -1.41 18.15 -2.71
N ARG A 60 -0.20 18.52 -2.29
CA ARG A 60 0.16 19.92 -1.92
C ARG A 60 0.74 20.72 -3.09
N LEU A 61 1.02 20.07 -4.22
CA LEU A 61 1.59 20.69 -5.41
C LEU A 61 0.53 21.12 -6.43
N ASP A 62 -0.74 20.87 -6.13
CA ASP A 62 -1.88 21.38 -6.89
C ASP A 62 -2.18 22.85 -6.61
#